data_AF-A0A829R7B0-F1
#
_entry.id   AF-A0A829R7B0-F1
#
_cell.length_a   1.000
_cell.length_b   1.000
_cell.length_c   1.000
_cell.angle_alpha   90.00
_cell.angle_beta   90.00
_cell.angle_gamma   90.00
#
_symmetry.space_group_name_H-M   'P 1'
#
loop_
_entity.id
_entity.type
_entity.pdbx_description
1 polymer ?
#
loop_
_entity_poly.entity_id
_entity_poly.type
_entity_poly.pdbx_seq_one_letter_code
_entity_poly.pdbx_strand_id
1 'polypeptide(L)'
;MRYESLTAYLKTMDPEKIGKWTLGKEIDGARQLPYVIYEQQIHDFCHTFEPFMDHNYQETIARSPIELSLENLTEPNLFQTLTAEEVIGLLTYVIRSERFVEGSLEKFAKDGWLTASLKRLQAIDEKNQRR
;
A
#
# COMPACT_ATOMS: atom_id res chain seq x y z
N MET A 1 10.50 -7.62 -15.77
CA MET A 1 10.75 -7.97 -14.34
C MET A 1 9.43 -8.45 -13.72
N ARG A 2 9.40 -9.20 -12.60
CA ARG A 2 8.12 -9.75 -12.08
C ARG A 2 7.17 -8.64 -11.61
N TYR A 3 7.70 -7.59 -11.00
CA TYR A 3 6.95 -6.49 -10.40
C TYR A 3 7.06 -5.20 -11.23
N GLU A 4 7.37 -5.29 -12.52
CA GLU A 4 7.60 -4.14 -13.39
C GLU A 4 6.38 -3.21 -13.49
N SER A 5 5.18 -3.78 -13.64
CA SER A 5 3.93 -3.02 -13.69
C SER A 5 3.65 -2.25 -12.39
N LEU A 6 4.06 -2.78 -11.23
CA LEU A 6 3.94 -2.09 -9.94
C LEU A 6 5.03 -1.04 -9.75
N THR A 7 6.27 -1.39 -10.06
CA THR A 7 7.44 -0.51 -9.83
C THR A 7 7.48 0.66 -10.81
N ALA A 8 6.78 0.59 -11.94
CA ALA A 8 6.56 1.73 -12.83
C ALA A 8 5.93 2.94 -12.11
N TYR A 9 5.09 2.70 -11.08
CA TYR A 9 4.47 3.75 -10.29
C TYR A 9 5.47 4.59 -9.49
N LEU A 10 6.71 4.13 -9.27
CA LEU A 10 7.78 4.96 -8.70
C LEU A 10 8.10 6.22 -9.53
N LYS A 11 7.80 6.19 -10.83
CA LYS A 11 8.07 7.30 -11.76
C LYS A 11 6.81 8.10 -12.11
N THR A 12 5.66 7.45 -12.10
CA THR A 12 4.41 8.01 -12.62
C THR A 12 3.46 8.49 -11.52
N MET A 13 3.58 7.95 -10.30
CA MET A 13 2.73 8.35 -9.18
C MET A 13 3.21 9.67 -8.57
N ASP A 14 2.29 10.61 -8.40
CA ASP A 14 2.53 11.87 -7.70
C ASP A 14 2.12 11.72 -6.23
N PRO A 15 3.08 11.72 -5.28
CA PRO A 15 2.81 11.51 -3.85
C PRO A 15 2.02 12.65 -3.20
N GLU A 16 1.93 13.81 -3.84
CA GLU A 16 1.12 14.94 -3.35
C GLU A 16 -0.34 14.84 -3.81
N LYS A 17 -0.65 13.93 -4.74
CA LYS A 17 -1.98 13.75 -5.34
C LYS A 17 -2.59 12.39 -5.02
N ILE A 18 -2.49 11.93 -3.78
CA ILE A 18 -3.05 10.61 -3.40
C ILE A 18 -4.58 10.66 -3.31
N GLY A 19 -5.11 11.64 -2.59
CA GLY A 19 -6.55 11.79 -2.40
C GLY A 19 -6.88 13.09 -1.68
N LYS A 20 -8.19 13.38 -1.60
CA LYS A 20 -8.72 14.55 -0.90
C LYS A 20 -9.78 14.12 0.09
N TRP A 21 -9.65 14.56 1.33
CA TRP A 21 -10.65 14.32 2.37
C TRP A 21 -11.91 15.14 2.11
N THR A 22 -13.07 14.49 2.19
CA THR A 22 -14.36 15.17 2.28
C THR A 22 -14.65 15.54 3.72
N LEU A 23 -15.34 16.66 3.94
CA LEU A 23 -15.92 16.95 5.24
C LEU A 23 -17.12 16.04 5.50
N GLY A 24 -17.25 15.56 6.73
CA GLY A 24 -18.48 14.90 7.18
C GLY A 24 -19.66 15.88 7.14
N LYS A 25 -20.86 15.36 6.89
CA LYS A 25 -22.08 16.17 6.82
C LYS A 25 -23.26 15.45 7.44
N GLU A 26 -24.19 16.20 7.99
CA GLU A 26 -25.45 15.69 8.51
C GLU A 26 -26.57 16.12 7.55
N ILE A 27 -27.36 15.17 7.07
CA ILE A 27 -28.46 15.39 6.12
C ILE A 27 -29.67 14.62 6.65
N ASP A 28 -30.76 15.31 6.97
CA ASP A 28 -32.04 14.72 7.39
C ASP A 28 -31.92 13.66 8.50
N GLY A 29 -31.07 13.93 9.50
CA GLY A 29 -30.81 13.01 10.63
C GLY A 29 -29.85 11.85 10.31
N ALA A 30 -29.35 11.74 9.08
CA ALA A 30 -28.27 10.83 8.71
C ALA A 30 -26.91 11.54 8.75
N ARG A 31 -25.92 10.93 9.42
CA ARG A 31 -24.55 11.43 9.46
C ARG A 31 -23.68 10.71 8.43
N GLN A 32 -23.14 11.47 7.50
CA GLN A 32 -22.07 11.03 6.62
C GLN A 32 -20.71 11.33 7.26
N LEU A 33 -19.92 10.28 7.47
CA LEU A 33 -18.56 10.41 8.00
C LEU A 33 -17.60 10.96 6.91
N PRO A 34 -16.53 11.68 7.30
CA PRO A 34 -15.44 12.01 6.39
C PRO A 34 -14.88 10.75 5.71
N TYR A 35 -14.55 10.88 4.43
CA TYR A 35 -13.87 9.83 3.66
C TYR A 35 -12.90 10.45 2.66
N VAL A 36 -11.96 9.65 2.18
CA VAL A 36 -11.01 10.07 1.14
C VAL A 36 -11.62 9.81 -0.24
N ILE A 37 -11.60 10.82 -1.10
CA ILE A 37 -11.77 10.64 -2.53
C ILE A 37 -10.37 10.47 -3.12
N TYR A 38 -10.05 9.24 -3.51
CA TYR A 38 -8.76 8.91 -4.13
C TYR A 38 -8.68 9.47 -5.55
N GLU A 39 -7.49 9.93 -5.93
CA GLU A 39 -7.22 10.35 -7.30
C GLU A 39 -7.07 9.11 -8.21
N GLN A 40 -7.27 9.29 -9.53
CA GLN A 40 -7.32 8.18 -10.49
C GLN A 40 -6.08 7.27 -10.43
N GLN A 41 -4.89 7.83 -10.20
CA GLN A 41 -3.65 7.06 -10.11
C GLN A 41 -3.64 5.99 -9.00
N ILE A 42 -4.39 6.20 -7.91
CA ILE A 42 -4.53 5.20 -6.83
C ILE A 42 -5.46 4.09 -7.26
N HIS A 43 -6.55 4.42 -7.95
CA HIS A 43 -7.44 3.41 -8.54
C HIS A 43 -6.70 2.55 -9.57
N ASP A 44 -5.92 3.17 -10.45
CA ASP A 44 -5.12 2.47 -11.46
C ASP A 44 -4.05 1.59 -10.80
N PHE A 45 -3.39 2.08 -9.75
CA PHE A 45 -2.45 1.28 -8.95
C PHE A 45 -3.14 0.06 -8.33
N CYS A 46 -4.28 0.23 -7.66
CA CYS A 46 -5.02 -0.87 -7.05
C CYS A 46 -5.45 -1.92 -8.09
N HIS A 47 -5.90 -1.49 -9.28
CA HIS A 47 -6.25 -2.41 -10.35
C HIS A 47 -5.02 -3.15 -10.89
N THR A 48 -3.89 -2.46 -11.04
CA THR A 48 -2.61 -3.08 -11.43
C THR A 48 -2.10 -4.07 -10.38
N PHE A 49 -2.41 -3.82 -9.11
CA PHE A 49 -2.03 -4.66 -7.97
C PHE A 49 -2.91 -5.90 -7.81
N GLU A 50 -4.13 -5.91 -8.31
CA GLU A 50 -5.11 -7.01 -8.16
C GLU A 50 -4.52 -8.40 -8.47
N PRO A 51 -3.76 -8.62 -9.58
CA PRO A 51 -3.18 -9.94 -9.88
C PRO A 51 -2.07 -10.38 -8.92
N PHE A 52 -1.54 -9.45 -8.11
CA PHE A 52 -0.49 -9.72 -7.14
C PHE A 52 -1.04 -9.97 -5.73
N MET A 53 -2.32 -9.72 -5.47
CA MET A 53 -2.87 -9.82 -4.12
C MET A 53 -2.59 -11.18 -3.47
N ASP A 54 -2.09 -11.14 -2.24
CA ASP A 54 -1.97 -12.33 -1.43
C ASP A 54 -3.29 -12.60 -0.71
N HIS A 55 -4.03 -13.62 -1.16
CA HIS A 55 -5.30 -13.99 -0.53
C HIS A 55 -5.14 -14.59 0.87
N ASN A 56 -3.94 -15.00 1.26
CA ASN A 56 -3.58 -15.49 2.60
C ASN A 56 -2.63 -14.51 3.30
N TYR A 57 -2.80 -13.20 3.03
CA TYR A 57 -1.92 -12.17 3.58
C TYR A 57 -1.86 -12.19 5.11
N GLN A 58 -2.92 -12.62 5.79
CA GLN A 58 -2.96 -12.72 7.25
C GLN A 58 -1.94 -13.75 7.75
N GLU A 59 -1.90 -14.93 7.13
CA GLU A 59 -0.93 -15.98 7.44
C GLU A 59 0.49 -15.61 7.01
N THR A 60 0.65 -14.93 5.87
CA THR A 60 1.96 -14.43 5.41
C THR A 60 2.53 -13.42 6.40
N ILE A 61 1.72 -12.46 6.85
CA ILE A 61 2.09 -11.47 7.87
C ILE A 61 2.40 -12.17 9.20
N ALA A 62 1.54 -13.08 9.67
CA ALA A 62 1.70 -13.76 10.95
C ALA A 62 2.92 -14.69 11.00
N ARG A 63 3.37 -15.21 9.87
CA ARG A 63 4.58 -16.06 9.77
C ARG A 63 5.87 -15.25 9.66
N SER A 64 5.79 -13.95 9.41
CA SER A 64 6.98 -13.10 9.35
C SER A 64 7.70 -13.14 10.70
N PRO A 65 9.03 -13.30 10.73
CA PRO A 65 9.81 -13.16 11.97
C PRO A 65 9.83 -11.71 12.47
N ILE A 66 9.29 -10.77 11.69
CA ILE A 66 9.17 -9.35 12.04
C ILE A 66 7.70 -9.06 12.28
N GLU A 67 7.40 -8.25 13.29
CA GLU A 67 6.02 -7.85 13.59
C GLU A 67 5.51 -6.84 12.55
N LEU A 68 4.83 -7.36 11.52
CA LEU A 68 4.29 -6.57 10.42
C LEU A 68 2.88 -6.05 10.75
N SER A 69 2.82 -4.87 11.35
CA SER A 69 1.57 -4.14 11.61
C SER A 69 1.71 -2.68 11.17
N LEU A 70 0.60 -2.02 10.83
CA LEU A 70 0.60 -0.58 10.47
C LEU A 70 1.18 0.31 11.60
N GLU A 71 1.09 -0.14 12.84
CA GLU A 71 1.63 0.55 14.03
C GLU A 71 3.16 0.45 14.11
N ASN A 72 3.73 -0.64 13.60
CA ASN A 72 5.16 -0.94 13.66
C ASN A 72 5.94 -0.56 12.39
N LEU A 73 5.28 0.02 11.37
CA LEU A 73 5.96 0.51 10.15
C LEU A 73 6.83 1.77 10.36
N THR A 74 7.07 2.16 11.60
CA THR A 74 7.86 3.37 11.95
C THR A 74 9.37 3.15 11.83
N GLU A 75 9.83 1.90 11.68
CA GLU A 75 11.25 1.58 11.53
C GLU A 75 11.79 1.96 10.13
N PRO A 76 12.79 2.86 10.02
CA PRO A 76 13.25 3.41 8.74
C PRO A 76 13.75 2.39 7.70
N ASN A 77 14.15 1.20 8.15
CA ASN A 77 14.78 0.18 7.29
C ASN A 77 13.98 -1.11 7.17
N LEU A 78 12.77 -1.19 7.74
CA LEU A 78 11.94 -2.40 7.75
C LEU A 78 11.80 -3.01 6.35
N PHE A 79 11.42 -2.21 5.35
CA PHE A 79 11.20 -2.68 3.98
C PHE A 79 12.44 -3.27 3.31
N GLN A 80 13.66 -2.94 3.76
CA GLN A 80 14.89 -3.48 3.16
C GLN A 80 15.13 -4.95 3.53
N THR A 81 14.52 -5.43 4.61
CA THR A 81 14.67 -6.80 5.11
C THR A 81 13.57 -7.72 4.59
N LEU A 82 12.39 -7.18 4.27
CA LEU A 82 11.22 -7.96 3.86
C LEU A 82 11.43 -8.75 2.57
N THR A 83 10.91 -9.95 2.52
CA THR A 83 10.75 -10.76 1.31
C THR A 83 9.68 -10.17 0.39
N ALA A 84 9.61 -10.62 -0.86
CA ALA A 84 8.57 -10.17 -1.77
C ALA A 84 7.16 -10.58 -1.29
N GLU A 85 7.02 -11.77 -0.70
CA GLU A 85 5.75 -12.25 -0.14
C GLU A 85 5.29 -11.35 1.01
N GLU A 86 6.19 -10.98 1.93
CA GLU A 86 5.86 -10.06 3.03
C GLU A 86 5.46 -8.66 2.54
N VAL A 87 6.16 -8.12 1.53
CA VAL A 87 5.79 -6.82 0.94
C VAL A 87 4.40 -6.88 0.28
N ILE A 88 4.13 -7.93 -0.50
CA ILE A 88 2.83 -8.13 -1.15
C ILE A 88 1.72 -8.37 -0.12
N GLY A 89 1.98 -9.16 0.93
CA GLY A 89 1.05 -9.39 2.03
C GLY A 89 0.70 -8.09 2.75
N LEU A 90 1.69 -7.26 3.06
CA LEU A 90 1.46 -5.95 3.69
C LEU A 90 0.68 -5.00 2.78
N LEU A 91 1.03 -4.90 1.49
CA LEU A 91 0.26 -4.09 0.53
C LEU A 91 -1.18 -4.58 0.40
N THR A 92 -1.39 -5.90 0.38
CA THR A 92 -2.73 -6.49 0.36
C THR A 92 -3.50 -6.14 1.63
N TYR A 93 -2.86 -6.25 2.80
CA TYR A 93 -3.46 -5.85 4.08
C TYR A 93 -3.92 -4.39 4.03
N VAL A 94 -3.08 -3.46 3.58
CA VAL A 94 -3.40 -2.03 3.54
C VAL A 94 -4.54 -1.74 2.56
N ILE A 95 -4.47 -2.27 1.35
CA ILE A 95 -5.49 -2.04 0.31
C ILE A 95 -6.84 -2.65 0.72
N ARG A 96 -6.84 -3.82 1.37
CA ARG A 96 -8.09 -4.47 1.83
C ARG A 96 -8.62 -3.92 3.14
N SER A 97 -7.75 -3.40 4.00
CA SER A 97 -8.14 -2.77 5.26
C SER A 97 -8.55 -1.31 5.08
N GLU A 98 -8.42 -0.76 3.88
CA GLU A 98 -8.97 0.54 3.53
C GLU A 98 -10.50 0.52 3.72
N ARG A 99 -10.92 0.96 4.89
CA ARG A 99 -12.30 1.31 5.20
C ARG A 99 -12.43 2.79 4.90
N PHE A 100 -13.53 3.18 4.24
CA PHE A 100 -13.80 4.55 3.77
C PHE A 100 -13.48 5.68 4.77
N VAL A 101 -13.48 5.40 6.08
CA VAL A 101 -13.31 6.38 7.17
C VAL A 101 -11.86 6.50 7.67
N GLU A 102 -10.98 5.54 7.39
CA GLU A 102 -9.64 5.49 8.00
C GLU A 102 -8.56 6.14 7.12
N GLY A 103 -8.67 6.06 5.79
CA GLY A 103 -7.66 6.63 4.88
C GLY A 103 -6.30 5.92 5.00
N SER A 104 -6.31 4.62 5.28
CA SER A 104 -5.14 3.82 5.60
C SER A 104 -4.13 3.80 4.45
N LEU A 105 -4.59 3.70 3.20
CA LEU A 105 -3.77 3.76 1.99
C LEU A 105 -3.23 5.16 1.74
N GLU A 106 -4.03 6.20 1.99
CA GLU A 106 -3.55 7.59 1.90
C GLU A 106 -2.40 7.85 2.87
N LYS A 107 -2.58 7.45 4.14
CA LYS A 107 -1.55 7.55 5.16
C LYS A 107 -0.33 6.72 4.78
N PHE A 108 -0.51 5.47 4.36
CA PHE A 108 0.58 4.59 3.95
C PHE A 108 1.39 5.15 2.77
N ALA A 109 0.73 5.83 1.84
CA ALA A 109 1.40 6.52 0.75
C ALA A 109 2.15 7.78 1.23
N LYS A 110 1.51 8.63 2.04
CA LYS A 110 2.08 9.88 2.58
C LYS A 110 3.27 9.64 3.51
N ASP A 111 3.24 8.57 4.29
CA ASP A 111 4.34 8.15 5.17
C ASP A 111 5.49 7.49 4.36
N GLY A 112 5.36 7.38 3.04
CA GLY A 112 6.38 6.88 2.13
C GLY A 112 6.49 5.35 2.07
N TRP A 113 5.63 4.63 2.78
CA TRP A 113 5.65 3.16 2.84
C TRP A 113 5.25 2.50 1.53
N LEU A 114 4.35 3.11 0.75
CA LEU A 114 4.07 2.67 -0.62
C LEU A 114 5.33 2.73 -1.48
N THR A 115 6.01 3.86 -1.48
CA THR A 115 7.28 4.05 -2.20
C THR A 115 8.35 3.08 -1.74
N ALA A 116 8.47 2.84 -0.43
CA ALA A 116 9.42 1.89 0.14
C ALA A 116 9.13 0.44 -0.31
N SER A 117 7.84 0.05 -0.33
CA SER A 117 7.38 -1.25 -0.84
C SER A 117 7.77 -1.45 -2.30
N LEU A 118 7.49 -0.46 -3.15
CA LEU A 118 7.82 -0.54 -4.58
C LEU A 118 9.33 -0.59 -4.82
N LYS A 119 10.12 0.23 -4.12
CA LYS A 119 11.60 0.17 -4.21
C LYS A 119 12.13 -1.20 -3.78
N ARG A 120 11.53 -1.82 -2.76
CA ARG A 120 11.92 -3.17 -2.34
C ARG A 120 11.64 -4.21 -3.42
N LEU A 121 10.44 -4.20 -4.01
CA LEU A 121 10.09 -5.12 -5.11
C LEU A 121 11.03 -4.96 -6.31
N GLN A 122 11.36 -3.71 -6.66
CA GLN A 122 12.35 -3.41 -7.71
C GLN A 122 13.72 -4.01 -7.40
N ALA A 123 14.24 -3.80 -6.19
CA ALA A 123 15.54 -4.33 -5.77
C ALA A 123 15.59 -5.87 -5.78
N ILE A 124 14.47 -6.53 -5.45
CA ILE A 124 14.35 -8.00 -5.52
C ILE A 124 14.44 -8.48 -6.97
N ASP A 125 13.71 -7.84 -7.88
CA ASP A 125 13.76 -8.17 -9.31
C ASP A 125 15.18 -7.97 -9.89
N GLU A 126 15.81 -6.84 -9.60
CA GLU A 126 17.18 -6.54 -10.05
C GLU A 126 18.20 -7.56 -9.51
N LYS A 127 18.06 -7.99 -8.25
CA LYS A 127 18.92 -9.01 -7.65
C LYS A 127 18.74 -10.38 -8.32
N ASN A 128 17.50 -10.73 -8.67
CA ASN A 128 17.19 -12.01 -9.32
C ASN A 128 17.71 -12.06 -10.77
N GLN A 129 17.84 -10.92 -11.45
CA GLN A 129 18.42 -10.85 -12.80
C GLN A 129 19.95 -10.96 -12.84
N ARG A 130 20.63 -10.65 -11.73
CA ARG A 130 22.09 -10.74 -11.61
C ARG A 130 22.58 -12.14 -11.19
N ARG A 131 21.65 -13.07 -10.98
CA ARG A 131 21.89 -14.48 -10.63
C ARG A 131 21.66 -15.36 -11.84
#